data_AF-J9DTH2-F1
#
_entry.id   AF-J9DTH2-F1
#
_cell.length_a   1.000
_cell.length_b   1.000
_cell.length_c   1.000
_cell.angle_alpha   90.00
_cell.angle_beta   90.00
_cell.angle_gamma   90.00
#
_symmetry.space_group_name_H-M   'P 1'
#
loop_
_entity.id
_entity.type
_entity.pdbx_description
1 polymer ?
#
loop_
_entity_poly.entity_id
_entity_poly.type
_entity_poly.pdbx_seq_one_letter_code
_entity_poly.pdbx_strand_id
1 'polypeptide(L)' 'GEDSVSITDDVKGADYYHGLIPRTDIEPLLKKEGDFLLRKTELTPGIYLFL' A
#
# COMPACT_ATOMS: atom_id res chain seq x y z
N GLY A 1 -10.17 16.76 -12.09
CA GLY A 1 -10.29 15.78 -13.17
C GLY A 1 -8.92 15.22 -13.39
N GLU A 2 -8.83 13.93 -13.70
CA GLU A 2 -7.61 13.12 -13.71
C GLU A 2 -7.14 12.62 -12.32
N ASP A 3 -6.64 11.38 -12.34
CA ASP A 3 -5.77 10.73 -11.35
C ASP A 3 -6.32 10.07 -10.09
N SER A 4 -7.54 9.51 -10.14
CA SER A 4 -7.79 8.32 -9.33
C SER A 4 -7.51 7.08 -10.19
N VAL A 5 -6.25 6.67 -10.29
CA VAL A 5 -5.93 5.31 -10.75
C VAL A 5 -6.56 4.36 -9.75
N SER A 6 -7.78 3.93 -10.05
CA SER A 6 -8.54 3.00 -9.24
C SER A 6 -7.90 1.63 -9.40
N ILE A 7 -7.32 1.12 -8.31
CA ILE A 7 -6.95 -0.29 -8.20
C ILE A 7 -8.13 -1.13 -8.70
N THR A 8 -7.88 -2.04 -9.65
CA THR A 8 -8.91 -2.91 -10.23
C THR A 8 -9.41 -3.92 -9.19
N ASP A 9 -10.62 -4.45 -9.38
CA ASP A 9 -11.21 -5.37 -8.41
C ASP A 9 -10.43 -6.68 -8.28
N ASP A 10 -9.75 -7.12 -9.35
CA ASP A 10 -8.84 -8.27 -9.32
C ASP A 10 -7.71 -8.09 -8.30
N VAL A 11 -7.18 -6.88 -8.17
CA VAL A 11 -6.11 -6.56 -7.22
C VAL A 11 -6.68 -6.37 -5.80
N LYS A 12 -7.89 -5.83 -5.66
CA LYS A 12 -8.53 -5.69 -4.33
C LYS A 12 -8.84 -7.03 -3.68
N GLY A 13 -9.10 -8.06 -4.48
CA GLY A 13 -9.35 -9.42 -4.00
C GLY A 13 -8.09 -10.24 -3.73
N ALA A 14 -6.91 -9.71 -4.04
CA ALA A 14 -5.66 -10.43 -3.87
C ALA A 14 -5.15 -10.37 -2.42
N ASP A 15 -4.66 -11.49 -1.91
CA ASP A 15 -4.17 -11.61 -0.52
C ASP A 15 -3.01 -10.66 -0.19
N TYR A 16 -2.26 -10.23 -1.20
CA TYR A 16 -1.14 -9.30 -1.06
C TYR A 16 -1.55 -7.82 -1.05
N TYR A 17 -2.84 -7.51 -1.24
CA TYR A 17 -3.34 -6.13 -1.22
C TYR A 17 -4.01 -5.80 0.11
N HIS A 18 -3.43 -4.85 0.85
CA HIS A 18 -3.88 -4.52 2.22
C HIS A 18 -4.59 -3.16 2.33
N GLY A 19 -4.74 -2.41 1.23
CA GLY A 19 -5.36 -1.10 1.28
C GLY A 19 -4.58 -0.10 2.14
N LEU A 20 -5.25 0.68 2.98
CA LEU A 20 -4.62 1.65 3.88
C LEU A 20 -4.22 0.96 5.19
N ILE A 21 -2.93 0.60 5.32
CA ILE A 21 -2.35 0.11 6.57
C ILE A 21 -1.20 1.01 7.03
N PRO A 22 -1.09 1.27 8.34
CA PRO A 22 0.02 2.06 8.89
C PRO A 22 1.33 1.28 8.80
N ARG A 23 2.45 2.01 8.82
CA ARG A 23 3.79 1.40 8.69
C ARG A 23 4.11 0.41 9.82
N THR A 24 3.60 0.68 11.03
CA THR A 24 3.73 -0.20 12.20
C THR A 24 3.19 -1.61 11.96
N ASP A 25 2.21 -1.72 11.09
CA ASP A 25 1.51 -2.98 10.82
C ASP A 25 2.14 -3.72 9.62
N ILE A 26 3.09 -3.10 8.91
CA ILE A 26 3.81 -3.70 7.78
C ILE A 26 4.90 -4.65 8.27
N GLU A 27 5.73 -4.22 9.23
CA GLU A 27 6.89 -4.99 9.68
C GLU A 27 6.53 -6.39 10.20
N PRO A 28 5.41 -6.60 10.94
CA PRO A 28 4.99 -7.93 11.34
C PRO A 28 4.52 -8.83 10.19
N LEU A 29 4.17 -8.27 9.02
CA LEU A 29 3.69 -9.03 7.85
C LEU A 29 4.83 -9.54 6.96
N LEU A 30 5.98 -8.87 6.98
CA LEU A 30 7.15 -9.19 6.13
C LEU A 30 8.20 -9.95 6.96
N LYS A 31 8.02 -11.27 7.12
CA LYS A 31 8.83 -12.09 8.04
C LYS A 31 9.97 -12.81 7.35
N LYS A 32 9.80 -13.12 6.07
CA LYS A 32 10.73 -13.92 5.27
C LYS A 32 11.32 -13.07 4.16
N GLU A 33 12.51 -13.45 3.74
CA GLU A 33 13.12 -12.87 2.55
C GLU A 33 12.22 -13.12 1.33
N GLY A 34 11.91 -12.05 0.59
CA GLY A 34 11.00 -12.08 -0.55
C GLY A 34 9.53 -11.81 -0.22
N ASP A 35 9.15 -11.68 1.06
CA ASP A 35 7.81 -11.22 1.41
C ASP A 35 7.60 -9.78 0.90
N PHE A 36 6.44 -9.53 0.31
CA PHE A 36 6.03 -8.20 -0.13
C PHE A 36 4.53 -8.01 0.09
N LEU A 37 4.11 -6.74 0.12
CA LEU A 37 2.70 -6.38 0.12
C LEU A 37 2.47 -5.10 -0.68
N LEU A 38 1.25 -4.94 -1.17
CA LEU A 38 0.78 -3.73 -1.83
C LEU A 38 -0.15 -2.97 -0.89
N ARG A 39 0.13 -1.68 -0.69
CA ARG A 39 -0.70 -0.79 0.12
C ARG A 39 -1.00 0.52 -0.58
N LYS A 40 -2.08 1.17 -0.18
CA LYS A 40 -2.33 2.58 -0.46
C LYS A 40 -1.48 3.43 0.49
N THR A 41 -0.95 4.52 -0.04
CA THR A 41 -0.29 5.55 0.74
C THR A 41 -1.21 6.76 0.79
N GLU A 42 -1.44 7.31 1.98
CA GLU A 42 -2.05 8.64 2.08
C GLU A 42 -1.03 9.67 1.58
N LEU A 43 -1.29 10.25 0.42
CA LEU A 43 -0.62 11.48 0.02
C LEU A 43 -1.16 12.59 0.91
N THR A 44 -0.44 12.90 1.98
CA THR A 44 -0.72 14.11 2.75
C THR A 44 -0.23 15.29 1.91
N PRO A 45 -1.11 16.21 1.47
CA PRO A 45 -0.68 17.34 0.65
C PRO A 45 0.39 18.14 1.39
N GLY A 46 1.58 18.29 0.78
CA GLY A 46 2.71 19.06 1.34
C GLY A 46 3.79 18.24 2.05
N ILE A 47 3.62 16.93 2.24
CA ILE A 47 4.67 16.05 2.77
C ILE A 47 5.20 15.17 1.64
N TYR A 48 6.33 15.56 1.06
CA TYR A 48 7.07 14.72 0.12
C TYR A 48 7.90 13.73 0.94
N LEU A 49 7.45 12.48 1.00
CA LEU A 49 8.18 11.40 1.65
C LEU A 49 9.43 11.09 0.81
N PHE A 50 10.59 11.59 1.21
CA PHE A 50 11.87 11.11 0.67
C PHE A 50 12.24 9.85 1.45
N LEU A 51 12.20 8.71 0.74
CA LEU A 51 12.69 7.41 1.23
C LEU A 51 14.19 7.30 0.98
#